data_AF-A0A8H6NZI7-F1
#
_entry.id   AF-A0A8H6NZI7-F1
#
_cell.length_a   1.000
_cell.length_b   1.000
_cell.length_c   1.000
_cell.angle_alpha   90.00
_cell.angle_beta   90.00
_cell.angle_gamma   90.00
#
_symmetry.space_group_name_H-M   'P 1'
#
loop_
_entity.id
_entity.type
_entity.pdbx_description
1 polymer ?
#
loop_
_entity_poly.entity_id
_entity_poly.type
_entity_poly.pdbx_seq_one_letter_code
_entity_poly.pdbx_strand_id
1 'polypeptide(L)'
;MEMDIHVDHAPSALENVLASITAHPLANGSLQHDDYVRFMNNSQRRNDLVSRYDNIIESYRPDLTVDDTIKIIRSFRRFLSAEGQTNLMFDLEQQILQRDGYKCAFTGNYDQDTVNHGHVLLPDGAHSSFTRITPIISSALGTPTGEYEDEVWKVAAVGKIWSSLFRYFPFLHGKINHDSLDQYQNLVTFDVAVQEHFETRTIAFQPSAEGMSYFHICFPAKILFLTLWIVAKPVRLAQIPS
;
A
#
# COMPACT_ATOMS: atom_id res chain seq x y z
N MET A 1 -66.13 -0.87 -3.38
CA MET A 1 -65.17 -0.49 -4.44
C MET A 1 -63.92 -0.04 -3.71
N GLU A 2 -63.14 -1.02 -3.25
CA GLU A 2 -61.84 -0.80 -2.61
C GLU A 2 -60.82 -0.51 -3.71
N MET A 3 -60.08 0.58 -3.55
CA MET A 3 -59.09 1.05 -4.50
C MET A 3 -57.73 0.83 -3.83
N ASP A 4 -57.10 -0.30 -4.16
CA ASP A 4 -55.74 -0.60 -3.75
C ASP A 4 -54.77 0.38 -4.43
N ILE A 5 -54.13 1.22 -3.63
CA ILE A 5 -53.07 2.11 -4.09
C ILE A 5 -51.76 1.34 -3.92
N HIS A 6 -51.31 0.74 -5.02
CA HIS A 6 -49.99 0.13 -5.08
C HIS A 6 -48.95 1.25 -5.21
N VAL A 7 -48.23 1.51 -4.12
CA VAL A 7 -47.13 2.48 -4.11
C VAL A 7 -45.86 1.72 -4.50
N ASP A 8 -45.45 1.86 -5.76
CA ASP A 8 -44.14 1.42 -6.24
C ASP A 8 -43.05 2.27 -5.59
N HIS A 9 -42.43 1.75 -4.54
CA HIS A 9 -41.20 2.32 -4.00
C HIS A 9 -40.03 1.92 -4.88
N ALA A 10 -39.61 2.84 -5.77
CA ALA A 10 -38.36 2.70 -6.48
C ALA A 10 -37.20 2.54 -5.48
N PRO A 11 -36.33 1.53 -5.62
CA PRO A 11 -35.22 1.31 -4.71
C PRO A 11 -34.34 2.55 -4.68
N SER A 12 -33.95 2.94 -3.48
CA SER A 12 -33.17 4.16 -3.28
C SER A 12 -31.83 4.06 -4.04
N ALA A 13 -31.26 5.19 -4.44
CA ALA A 13 -29.94 5.22 -5.07
C ALA A 13 -28.87 4.48 -4.24
N LEU A 14 -29.05 4.44 -2.91
CA LEU A 14 -28.20 3.69 -2.00
C LEU A 14 -28.35 2.16 -2.16
N GLU A 15 -29.58 1.66 -2.34
CA GLU A 15 -29.82 0.21 -2.55
C GLU A 15 -29.23 -0.28 -3.86
N ASN A 16 -29.29 0.53 -4.92
CA ASN A 16 -28.65 0.19 -6.20
C ASN A 16 -27.11 0.18 -6.07
N VAL A 17 -26.54 1.10 -5.29
CA VAL A 17 -25.10 1.09 -4.99
C VAL A 17 -24.72 -0.14 -4.18
N LEU A 18 -25.45 -0.46 -3.11
CA LEU A 18 -25.19 -1.64 -2.28
C LEU A 18 -25.36 -2.96 -3.06
N ALA A 19 -26.35 -3.06 -3.95
CA ALA A 19 -26.55 -4.22 -4.82
C ALA A 19 -25.45 -4.39 -5.87
N SER A 20 -24.75 -3.31 -6.23
CA SER A 20 -23.61 -3.33 -7.15
C SER A 20 -22.28 -3.70 -6.49
N ILE A 21 -22.23 -3.73 -5.15
CA ILE A 21 -21.04 -4.16 -4.41
C ILE A 21 -20.94 -5.68 -4.58
N THR A 22 -20.13 -6.12 -5.54
CA THR A 22 -19.67 -7.50 -5.61
C THR A 22 -19.01 -7.86 -4.29
N ALA A 23 -19.45 -8.96 -3.68
CA ALA A 23 -18.84 -9.49 -2.49
C ALA A 23 -17.33 -9.60 -2.71
N HIS A 24 -16.55 -9.05 -1.80
CA HIS A 24 -15.10 -9.04 -1.86
C HIS A 24 -14.60 -10.47 -2.12
N PRO A 25 -13.52 -10.71 -2.90
CA PRO A 25 -13.03 -12.06 -3.19
C PRO A 25 -12.80 -12.94 -1.95
N LEU A 26 -12.56 -12.31 -0.79
CA LEU A 26 -12.42 -12.97 0.52
C LEU A 26 -13.76 -13.24 1.25
N ALA A 27 -14.90 -12.77 0.77
CA ALA A 27 -16.20 -13.17 1.31
C ALA A 27 -16.48 -14.67 1.05
N ASN A 28 -15.82 -15.25 0.03
CA ASN A 28 -15.92 -16.66 -0.32
C ASN A 28 -14.70 -17.49 0.11
N GLY A 29 -13.59 -16.84 0.48
CA GLY A 29 -12.43 -17.50 1.07
C GLY A 29 -12.53 -17.37 2.58
N SER A 30 -12.70 -18.47 3.30
CA SER A 30 -12.67 -18.49 4.77
C SER A 30 -11.37 -17.84 5.29
N LEU A 31 -11.40 -16.54 5.55
CA LEU A 31 -10.50 -15.90 6.51
C LEU A 31 -10.61 -16.74 7.77
N GLN A 32 -9.52 -17.40 8.18
CA GLN A 32 -9.58 -18.21 9.38
C GLN A 32 -9.85 -17.26 10.54
N HIS A 33 -11.04 -17.38 11.12
CA HIS A 33 -11.52 -16.57 12.25
C HIS A 33 -10.47 -16.44 13.37
N ASP A 34 -9.62 -17.45 13.51
CA ASP A 34 -8.54 -17.49 14.48
C ASP A 34 -7.43 -16.44 14.24
N ASP A 35 -7.04 -16.19 12.98
CA ASP A 35 -6.05 -15.14 12.66
C ASP A 35 -6.60 -13.76 12.97
N TYR A 36 -7.87 -13.58 12.64
CA TYR A 36 -8.60 -12.36 12.91
C TYR A 36 -8.65 -12.07 14.42
N VAL A 37 -9.06 -13.03 15.23
CA VAL A 37 -9.12 -12.90 16.69
C VAL A 37 -7.74 -12.59 17.27
N ARG A 38 -6.67 -13.18 16.73
CA ARG A 38 -5.31 -12.96 17.24
C ARG A 38 -4.74 -11.61 16.84
N PHE A 39 -4.98 -11.16 15.60
CA PHE A 39 -4.70 -9.80 15.18
C PHE A 39 -5.41 -8.79 16.10
N MET A 40 -6.71 -9.04 16.34
CA MET A 40 -7.53 -8.24 17.24
C MET A 40 -7.02 -8.26 18.68
N ASN A 41 -6.28 -9.26 19.12
CA ASN A 41 -5.71 -9.30 20.47
C ASN A 41 -4.38 -8.55 20.63
N ASN A 42 -3.71 -8.17 19.53
CA ASN A 42 -2.49 -7.36 19.60
C ASN A 42 -2.80 -5.85 19.57
N SER A 43 -2.99 -5.27 20.76
CA SER A 43 -3.35 -3.86 20.92
C SER A 43 -2.34 -2.89 20.32
N GLN A 44 -1.04 -3.20 20.38
CA GLN A 44 0.01 -2.36 19.82
C GLN A 44 -0.08 -2.30 18.29
N ARG A 45 -0.23 -3.46 17.63
CA ARG A 45 -0.38 -3.54 16.17
C ARG A 45 -1.65 -2.85 15.72
N ARG A 46 -2.75 -3.03 16.44
CA ARG A 46 -4.02 -2.35 16.16
C ARG A 46 -3.90 -0.83 16.24
N ASN A 47 -3.26 -0.31 17.29
CA ASN A 47 -3.07 1.13 17.47
C ASN A 47 -2.16 1.73 16.40
N ASP A 48 -1.07 1.04 16.05
CA ASP A 48 -0.17 1.45 14.97
C ASP A 48 -0.87 1.49 13.61
N LEU A 49 -1.74 0.50 13.33
CA LEU A 49 -2.53 0.41 12.12
C LEU A 49 -3.58 1.53 12.01
N VAL A 50 -4.33 1.78 13.09
CA VAL A 50 -5.30 2.88 13.18
C VAL A 50 -4.59 4.22 12.98
N SER A 51 -3.42 4.39 13.59
CA SER A 51 -2.64 5.63 13.48
C SER A 51 -2.15 5.85 12.05
N ARG A 52 -1.68 4.80 11.37
CA ARG A 52 -1.30 4.87 9.96
C ARG A 52 -2.49 5.26 9.10
N TYR A 53 -3.64 4.60 9.26
CA TYR A 53 -4.85 4.91 8.51
C TYR A 53 -5.35 6.35 8.71
N ASP A 54 -5.30 6.85 9.95
CA ASP A 54 -5.69 8.23 10.26
C ASP A 54 -4.79 9.23 9.57
N ASN A 55 -3.48 8.97 9.55
CA ASN A 55 -2.54 9.77 8.78
C ASN A 55 -2.85 9.77 7.27
N ILE A 56 -3.34 8.68 6.70
CA ILE A 56 -3.71 8.60 5.26
C ILE A 56 -4.93 9.48 4.97
N ILE A 57 -5.98 9.36 5.79
CA ILE A 57 -7.20 10.15 5.61
C ILE A 57 -6.93 11.64 5.83
N GLU A 58 -6.06 11.97 6.78
CA GLU A 58 -5.70 13.36 7.06
C GLU A 58 -4.79 13.95 5.96
N SER A 59 -3.94 13.13 5.34
CA SER A 59 -3.04 13.56 4.27
C SER A 59 -3.67 13.58 2.87
N TYR A 60 -4.79 12.90 2.65
CA TYR A 60 -5.50 12.96 1.36
C TYR A 60 -6.00 14.39 1.08
N ARG A 61 -5.81 14.87 -0.14
CA ARG A 61 -6.39 16.14 -0.62
C ARG A 61 -7.01 15.95 -2.01
N PRO A 62 -8.29 16.27 -2.17
CA PRO A 62 -8.94 16.22 -3.47
C PRO A 62 -8.35 17.28 -4.42
N ASP A 63 -7.97 16.85 -5.62
CA ASP A 63 -7.41 17.72 -6.68
C ASP A 63 -8.48 18.60 -7.36
N LEU A 64 -9.75 18.24 -7.18
CA LEU A 64 -10.91 18.91 -7.76
C LEU A 64 -11.86 19.36 -6.66
N THR A 65 -12.52 20.51 -6.84
CA THR A 65 -13.51 21.04 -5.89
C THR A 65 -14.75 20.15 -5.69
N VAL A 66 -14.88 19.08 -6.49
CA VAL A 66 -15.99 18.12 -6.48
C VAL A 66 -15.56 16.76 -5.93
N ASP A 67 -14.28 16.58 -5.58
CA ASP A 67 -13.80 15.30 -5.10
C ASP A 67 -14.13 15.14 -3.60
N ASP A 68 -15.23 14.41 -3.39
CA ASP A 68 -15.77 14.05 -2.08
C ASP A 68 -15.14 12.76 -1.51
N THR A 69 -14.04 12.25 -2.08
CA THR A 69 -13.43 10.97 -1.68
C THR A 69 -13.07 10.95 -0.20
N ILE A 70 -12.53 12.02 0.39
CA ILE A 70 -12.33 12.07 1.86
C ILE A 70 -13.65 11.97 2.61
N LYS A 71 -14.68 12.71 2.17
CA LYS A 71 -15.97 12.67 2.85
C LYS A 71 -16.58 11.29 2.75
N ILE A 72 -16.46 10.63 1.61
CA ILE A 72 -16.90 9.26 1.39
C ILE A 72 -16.10 8.30 2.25
N ILE A 73 -14.76 8.33 2.22
CA ILE A 73 -13.89 7.48 3.04
C ILE A 73 -14.13 7.71 4.54
N ARG A 74 -14.24 8.96 5.00
CA ARG A 74 -14.60 9.29 6.39
C ARG A 74 -16.01 8.83 6.73
N SER A 75 -16.95 8.92 5.80
CA SER A 75 -18.31 8.42 5.98
C SER A 75 -18.31 6.90 6.06
N PHE A 76 -17.72 6.19 5.10
CA PHE A 76 -17.51 4.75 5.12
C PHE A 76 -16.80 4.32 6.40
N ARG A 77 -15.75 5.01 6.83
CA ARG A 77 -15.09 4.76 8.11
C ARG A 77 -16.04 4.93 9.30
N ARG A 78 -16.85 5.99 9.32
CA ARG A 78 -17.87 6.22 10.37
C ARG A 78 -18.98 5.17 10.34
N PHE A 79 -19.27 4.60 9.17
CA PHE A 79 -20.25 3.53 8.98
C PHE A 79 -19.66 2.14 9.25
N LEU A 80 -18.34 1.97 9.13
CA LEU A 80 -17.63 0.79 9.57
C LEU A 80 -17.45 0.85 11.08
N SER A 81 -17.85 -0.22 11.76
CA SER A 81 -17.46 -0.43 13.16
C SER A 81 -15.93 -0.42 13.28
N ALA A 82 -15.41 -0.21 14.50
CA ALA A 82 -13.97 -0.37 14.77
C ALA A 82 -13.46 -1.76 14.32
N GLU A 83 -14.34 -2.76 14.42
CA GLU A 83 -14.17 -4.09 13.86
C GLU A 83 -14.00 -4.05 12.33
N GLY A 84 -14.93 -3.44 11.60
CA GLY A 84 -14.87 -3.34 10.13
C GLY A 84 -13.65 -2.60 9.59
N GLN A 85 -13.19 -1.54 10.29
CA GLN A 85 -11.93 -0.85 9.93
C GLN A 85 -10.72 -1.77 10.10
N THR A 86 -10.72 -2.55 11.18
CA THR A 86 -9.64 -3.52 11.43
C THR A 86 -9.64 -4.63 10.39
N ASN A 87 -10.81 -5.15 10.02
CA ASN A 87 -10.97 -6.19 9.01
C ASN A 87 -10.41 -5.73 7.67
N LEU A 88 -10.74 -4.51 7.24
CA LEU A 88 -10.26 -3.95 5.98
C LEU A 88 -8.73 -3.87 5.92
N MET A 89 -8.11 -3.44 7.02
CA MET A 89 -6.65 -3.31 7.08
C MET A 89 -5.96 -4.67 7.15
N PHE A 90 -6.53 -5.62 7.88
CA PHE A 90 -6.07 -6.99 7.90
C PHE A 90 -6.14 -7.61 6.49
N ASP A 91 -7.24 -7.39 5.77
CA ASP A 91 -7.43 -7.89 4.40
C ASP A 91 -6.37 -7.32 3.45
N LEU A 92 -6.06 -6.02 3.57
CA LEU A 92 -5.01 -5.39 2.77
C LEU A 92 -3.63 -5.99 3.09
N GLU A 93 -3.33 -6.19 4.37
CA GLU A 93 -2.07 -6.79 4.82
C GLU A 93 -1.92 -8.22 4.28
N GLN A 94 -2.99 -9.03 4.36
CA GLN A 94 -2.99 -10.39 3.80
C GLN A 94 -2.80 -10.40 2.28
N GLN A 95 -3.43 -9.49 1.55
CA GLN A 95 -3.27 -9.41 0.09
C GLN A 95 -1.85 -9.03 -0.33
N ILE A 96 -1.17 -8.21 0.46
CA ILE A 96 0.21 -7.80 0.18
C ILE A 96 1.17 -8.93 0.51
N LEU A 97 0.99 -9.59 1.67
CA LEU A 97 1.75 -10.77 2.05
C LEU A 97 1.60 -11.88 1.00
N GLN A 98 0.37 -12.18 0.56
CA GLN A 98 0.11 -13.16 -0.49
C GLN A 98 0.83 -12.86 -1.80
N ARG A 99 0.77 -11.61 -2.26
CA ARG A 99 1.47 -11.16 -3.47
C ARG A 99 2.98 -11.35 -3.37
N ASP A 100 3.54 -11.08 -2.20
CA ASP A 100 4.97 -11.21 -1.93
C ASP A 100 5.36 -12.67 -1.60
N GLY A 101 4.42 -13.63 -1.74
CA GLY A 101 4.66 -15.05 -1.46
C GLY A 101 4.90 -15.32 0.03
N TYR A 102 4.35 -14.46 0.90
CA TYR A 102 4.52 -14.42 2.34
C TYR A 102 5.98 -14.29 2.78
N LYS A 103 6.78 -13.56 2.00
CA LYS A 103 8.21 -13.39 2.24
C LYS A 103 8.59 -11.93 2.27
N CYS A 104 9.66 -11.65 3.00
CA CYS A 104 10.45 -10.45 2.78
C CYS A 104 10.94 -10.45 1.33
N ALA A 105 10.62 -9.39 0.59
CA ALA A 105 11.01 -9.22 -0.81
C ALA A 105 12.54 -9.18 -1.02
N PHE A 106 13.31 -8.97 0.04
CA PHE A 106 14.76 -8.89 0.00
C PHE A 106 15.48 -10.14 0.53
N THR A 107 15.20 -10.57 1.76
CA THR A 107 15.88 -11.72 2.37
C THR A 107 15.32 -13.06 1.89
N GLY A 108 14.09 -13.07 1.38
CA GLY A 108 13.36 -14.30 1.07
C GLY A 108 12.87 -15.06 2.32
N ASN A 109 13.13 -14.54 3.52
CA ASN A 109 12.62 -15.11 4.76
C ASN A 109 11.10 -15.01 4.77
N TYR A 110 10.45 -16.06 5.25
CA TYR A 110 8.99 -16.09 5.39
C TYR A 110 8.54 -15.22 6.55
N ASP A 111 7.35 -14.64 6.42
CA ASP A 111 6.72 -13.92 7.51
C ASP A 111 6.43 -14.88 8.69
N GLN A 112 7.00 -14.56 9.84
CA GLN A 112 6.94 -15.40 11.04
C GLN A 112 5.51 -15.63 11.51
N ASP A 113 4.66 -14.61 11.43
CA ASP A 113 3.27 -14.74 11.84
C ASP A 113 2.57 -15.71 10.89
N THR A 114 2.71 -15.55 9.58
CA THR A 114 2.15 -16.45 8.57
C THR A 114 2.54 -17.91 8.82
N VAL A 115 3.81 -18.17 9.15
CA VAL A 115 4.31 -19.52 9.48
C VAL A 115 3.70 -20.04 10.79
N ASN A 116 3.66 -19.20 11.84
CA ASN A 116 3.12 -19.58 13.15
C ASN A 116 1.63 -19.92 13.11
N HIS A 117 0.89 -19.36 12.16
CA HIS A 117 -0.53 -19.64 11.96
C HIS A 117 -0.79 -20.79 10.96
N GLY A 118 0.26 -21.39 10.38
CA GLY A 118 0.13 -22.53 9.49
C GLY A 118 -0.38 -22.19 8.09
N HIS A 119 -0.41 -20.91 7.70
CA HIS A 119 -0.74 -20.50 6.32
C HIS A 119 0.32 -20.93 5.32
N VAL A 120 1.57 -21.06 5.79
CA VAL A 120 2.70 -21.49 4.98
C VAL A 120 3.49 -22.54 5.73
N LEU A 121 3.71 -23.67 5.07
CA LEU A 121 4.68 -24.66 5.50
C LEU A 121 6.08 -24.18 5.10
N LEU A 122 6.95 -24.01 6.08
CA LEU A 122 8.32 -23.57 5.84
C LEU A 122 9.11 -24.68 5.13
N PRO A 123 9.66 -24.46 3.92
CA PRO A 123 10.48 -25.45 3.25
C PRO A 123 11.76 -25.78 4.04
N ASP A 124 12.33 -26.96 3.80
CA ASP A 124 13.59 -27.36 4.43
C ASP A 124 14.69 -26.33 4.18
N GLY A 125 15.32 -25.86 5.26
CA GLY A 125 16.38 -24.86 5.23
C GLY A 125 15.91 -23.42 4.98
N ALA A 126 14.60 -23.18 4.81
CA ALA A 126 14.08 -21.82 4.81
C ALA A 126 14.03 -21.24 6.23
N HIS A 127 14.08 -19.92 6.33
CA HIS A 127 13.98 -19.19 7.58
C HIS A 127 12.71 -18.35 7.60
N SER A 128 12.21 -18.09 8.82
CA SER A 128 11.15 -17.13 9.06
C SER A 128 11.68 -15.96 9.90
N SER A 129 11.08 -14.79 9.72
CA SER A 129 11.38 -13.59 10.48
C SER A 129 10.19 -12.65 10.54
N PHE A 130 10.22 -11.68 11.45
CA PHE A 130 9.14 -10.69 11.53
C PHE A 130 9.22 -9.78 10.31
N THR A 131 8.10 -9.64 9.60
CA THR A 131 7.99 -8.74 8.47
C THR A 131 7.04 -7.58 8.75
N ARG A 132 7.16 -6.54 7.94
CA ARG A 132 6.34 -5.34 7.94
C ARG A 132 6.08 -4.92 6.50
N ILE A 133 4.89 -4.40 6.27
CA ILE A 133 4.53 -3.78 5.01
C ILE A 133 5.00 -2.33 5.04
N THR A 134 5.80 -1.96 4.04
CA THR A 134 6.48 -0.68 3.94
C THR A 134 6.13 0.02 2.62
N PRO A 135 5.75 1.31 2.64
CA PRO A 135 5.58 2.10 1.42
C PRO A 135 6.93 2.47 0.79
N ILE A 136 7.17 2.03 -0.44
CA ILE A 136 8.45 2.19 -1.15
C ILE A 136 8.79 3.67 -1.32
N ILE A 137 7.88 4.47 -1.88
CA ILE A 137 8.14 5.88 -2.18
C ILE A 137 8.29 6.70 -0.90
N SER A 138 7.37 6.57 0.07
CA SER A 138 7.42 7.35 1.31
C SER A 138 8.69 7.06 2.11
N SER A 139 9.06 5.78 2.25
CA SER A 139 10.26 5.40 2.98
C SER A 139 11.55 5.82 2.26
N ALA A 140 11.59 5.75 0.92
CA ALA A 140 12.76 6.20 0.15
C ALA A 140 12.95 7.73 0.22
N LEU A 141 11.85 8.49 0.17
CA LEU A 141 11.87 9.95 0.27
C LEU A 141 12.11 10.43 1.70
N GLY A 142 11.96 9.54 2.69
CA GLY A 142 12.06 9.80 4.11
C GLY A 142 10.94 10.68 4.65
N THR A 143 10.83 10.71 5.97
CA THR A 143 9.93 11.64 6.66
C THR A 143 10.48 13.06 6.54
N PRO A 144 9.66 14.07 6.21
CA PRO A 144 10.07 15.46 6.29
C PRO A 144 10.54 15.76 7.72
N THR A 145 11.85 15.88 7.92
CA THR A 145 12.44 16.25 9.21
C THR A 145 12.31 17.76 9.36
N GLY A 146 11.15 18.20 9.79
CA GLY A 146 10.88 19.59 10.14
C GLY A 146 9.50 19.70 10.77
N GLU A 147 9.40 20.52 11.81
CA GLU A 147 8.14 20.94 12.43
C GLU A 147 7.37 21.83 11.44
N TYR A 148 6.98 21.28 10.30
CA TYR A 148 6.12 21.94 9.34
C TYR A 148 4.68 21.60 9.74
N GLU A 149 4.13 22.41 10.64
CA GLU A 149 2.70 22.41 10.97
C GLU A 149 1.85 22.88 9.77
N ASP A 150 2.47 23.51 8.76
CA ASP A 150 1.77 23.98 7.57
C ASP A 150 1.45 22.83 6.60
N GLU A 151 0.26 22.27 6.79
CA GLU A 151 -0.39 21.31 5.90
C GLU A 151 -0.38 21.74 4.42
N VAL A 152 -0.43 23.04 4.12
CA VAL A 152 -0.41 23.54 2.73
C VAL A 152 0.96 23.26 2.08
N TRP A 153 2.05 23.40 2.84
CA TRP A 153 3.39 23.13 2.34
C TRP A 153 3.61 21.65 2.06
N LYS A 154 3.11 20.76 2.93
CA LYS A 154 3.21 19.31 2.72
C LYS A 154 2.55 18.89 1.41
N VAL A 155 1.36 19.40 1.14
CA VAL A 155 0.61 19.12 -0.10
C VAL A 155 1.38 19.59 -1.34
N ALA A 156 1.89 20.82 -1.31
CA ALA A 156 2.70 21.35 -2.40
C ALA A 156 4.00 20.56 -2.60
N ALA A 157 4.64 20.08 -1.53
CA ALA A 157 5.83 19.24 -1.60
C ALA A 157 5.52 17.86 -2.19
N VAL A 158 4.46 17.19 -1.72
CA VAL A 158 4.00 15.89 -2.24
C VAL A 158 3.63 15.99 -3.72
N GLY A 159 2.91 17.03 -4.12
CA GLY A 159 2.59 17.28 -5.54
C GLY A 159 3.84 17.48 -6.40
N LYS A 160 4.86 18.20 -5.90
CA LYS A 160 6.15 18.38 -6.60
C LYS A 160 6.94 17.07 -6.70
N ILE A 161 6.91 16.26 -5.65
CA ILE A 161 7.53 14.92 -5.62
C ILE A 161 6.89 14.06 -6.70
N TRP A 162 5.56 13.95 -6.72
CA TRP A 162 4.83 13.16 -7.72
C TRP A 162 5.04 13.68 -9.14
N SER A 163 4.97 14.99 -9.35
CA SER A 163 5.27 15.62 -10.64
C SER A 163 6.69 15.27 -11.11
N SER A 164 7.66 15.28 -10.20
CA SER A 164 9.04 14.88 -10.50
C SER A 164 9.14 13.39 -10.80
N LEU A 165 8.50 12.53 -10.00
CA LEU A 165 8.48 11.08 -10.20
C LEU A 165 7.89 10.73 -11.57
N PHE A 166 6.74 11.27 -11.94
CA PHE A 166 6.14 11.00 -13.25
C PHE A 166 6.96 11.57 -14.41
N ARG A 167 7.63 12.70 -14.21
CA ARG A 167 8.53 13.29 -15.22
C ARG A 167 9.74 12.41 -15.49
N TYR A 168 10.39 11.88 -14.45
CA TYR A 168 11.60 11.07 -14.60
C TYR A 168 11.33 9.57 -14.79
N PHE A 169 10.17 9.09 -14.35
CA PHE A 169 9.74 7.69 -14.39
C PHE A 169 8.32 7.58 -14.97
N PRO A 170 8.13 7.89 -16.27
CA PRO A 170 6.80 7.94 -16.88
C PRO A 170 6.09 6.57 -16.88
N PHE A 171 6.82 5.46 -16.74
CA PHE A 171 6.23 4.12 -16.61
C PHE A 171 5.44 3.91 -15.31
N LEU A 172 5.51 4.85 -14.36
CA LEU A 172 4.70 4.87 -13.15
C LEU A 172 3.26 5.33 -13.43
N HIS A 173 3.01 6.04 -14.54
CA HIS A 173 1.67 6.44 -14.93
C HIS A 173 0.73 5.24 -15.05
N GLY A 174 -0.42 5.32 -14.38
CA GLY A 174 -1.44 4.27 -14.37
C GLY A 174 -1.08 3.05 -13.51
N LYS A 175 0.11 3.00 -12.91
CA LYS A 175 0.48 1.98 -11.92
C LYS A 175 0.33 2.48 -10.50
N ILE A 176 0.74 3.73 -10.29
CA ILE A 176 0.59 4.46 -9.05
C ILE A 176 0.09 5.87 -9.38
N ASN A 177 -0.71 6.44 -8.50
CA ASN A 177 -1.26 7.78 -8.64
C ASN A 177 -0.85 8.64 -7.44
N HIS A 178 -1.00 9.94 -7.58
CA HIS A 178 -0.63 10.90 -6.54
C HIS A 178 -1.65 11.02 -5.42
N ASP A 179 -2.81 10.35 -5.54
CA ASP A 179 -3.92 10.46 -4.59
C ASP A 179 -3.60 9.75 -3.26
N SER A 180 -2.73 8.73 -3.27
CA SER A 180 -2.30 8.03 -2.06
C SER A 180 -0.91 7.44 -2.20
N LEU A 181 -0.14 7.47 -1.11
CA LEU A 181 1.15 6.77 -1.02
C LEU A 181 0.98 5.31 -0.56
N ASP A 182 -0.19 4.90 -0.08
CA ASP A 182 -0.45 3.55 0.43
C ASP A 182 -1.14 2.66 -0.59
N GLN A 183 -0.96 3.00 -1.86
CA GLN A 183 -1.43 2.17 -2.95
C GLN A 183 -0.75 0.82 -2.89
N TYR A 184 -1.53 -0.23 -3.17
CA TYR A 184 -1.07 -1.61 -3.19
C TYR A 184 0.25 -1.79 -3.96
N GLN A 185 0.42 -1.13 -5.11
CA GLN A 185 1.62 -1.19 -5.95
C GLN A 185 2.84 -0.48 -5.34
N ASN A 186 2.64 0.41 -4.39
CA ASN A 186 3.70 1.11 -3.66
C ASN A 186 4.03 0.45 -2.31
N LEU A 187 3.37 -0.64 -1.93
CA LEU A 187 3.65 -1.35 -0.68
C LEU A 187 4.53 -2.57 -0.95
N VAL A 188 5.44 -2.90 -0.04
CA VAL A 188 6.31 -4.09 -0.11
C VAL A 188 6.52 -4.71 1.27
N THR A 189 6.57 -6.04 1.35
CA THR A 189 6.90 -6.78 2.57
C THR A 189 8.41 -6.79 2.80
N PHE A 190 8.87 -6.21 3.90
CA PHE A 190 10.26 -6.29 4.35
C PHE A 190 10.38 -6.95 5.71
N ASP A 191 11.49 -7.65 5.92
CA ASP A 191 11.97 -7.98 7.26
C ASP A 191 12.20 -6.68 8.06
N VAL A 192 11.90 -6.70 9.36
CA VAL A 192 12.01 -5.51 10.23
C VAL A 192 13.39 -4.85 10.15
N ALA A 193 14.49 -5.62 10.13
CA ALA A 193 15.84 -5.06 10.05
C ALA A 193 16.10 -4.43 8.67
N VAL A 194 15.56 -5.03 7.62
CA VAL A 194 15.69 -4.53 6.24
C VAL A 194 14.92 -3.23 6.05
N GLN A 195 13.71 -3.15 6.63
CA GLN A 195 12.92 -1.92 6.63
C GLN A 195 13.71 -0.78 7.25
N GLU A 196 14.32 -0.99 8.42
CA GLU A 196 15.11 0.05 9.10
C GLU A 196 16.26 0.55 8.20
N HIS A 197 16.96 -0.37 7.55
CA HIS A 197 18.01 -0.01 6.60
C HIS A 197 17.47 0.75 5.37
N PHE A 198 16.30 0.38 4.88
CA PHE A 198 15.66 1.02 3.74
C PHE A 198 15.19 2.45 4.09
N GLU A 199 14.53 2.62 5.23
CA GLU A 199 14.04 3.91 5.73
C GLU A 199 15.18 4.88 6.06
N THR A 200 16.29 4.37 6.60
CA THR A 200 17.52 5.15 6.83
C THR A 200 18.33 5.39 5.56
N ARG A 201 17.85 4.91 4.40
CA ARG A 201 18.49 5.04 3.08
C ARG A 201 19.91 4.46 3.04
N THR A 202 20.18 3.47 3.89
CA THR A 202 21.45 2.73 3.90
C THR A 202 21.49 1.63 2.84
N ILE A 203 20.31 1.22 2.34
CA ILE A 203 20.16 0.34 1.19
C ILE A 203 19.17 0.93 0.19
N ALA A 204 19.38 0.64 -1.10
CA ALA A 204 18.41 0.88 -2.16
C ALA A 204 18.37 -0.32 -3.10
N PHE A 205 17.24 -0.49 -3.77
CA PHE A 205 16.98 -1.65 -4.63
C PHE A 205 17.04 -1.26 -6.11
N GLN A 206 17.77 -2.05 -6.89
CA GLN A 206 17.75 -1.95 -8.35
C GLN A 206 16.87 -3.07 -8.92
N PRO A 207 15.97 -2.78 -9.88
CA PRO A 207 15.19 -3.82 -10.55
C PRO A 207 16.11 -4.81 -11.27
N SER A 208 15.88 -6.11 -11.09
CA SER A 208 16.58 -7.16 -11.84
C SER A 208 15.98 -7.35 -13.24
N ALA A 209 16.85 -7.68 -14.20
CA ALA A 209 16.42 -8.10 -15.53
C ALA A 209 15.79 -9.51 -15.53
N GLU A 210 16.04 -10.31 -14.48
CA GLU A 210 15.59 -11.70 -14.36
C GLU A 210 14.16 -11.84 -13.79
N GLY A 211 13.48 -10.72 -13.50
CA GLY A 211 12.09 -10.69 -13.07
C GLY A 211 11.85 -10.01 -11.73
N MET A 212 10.57 -9.97 -11.34
CA MET A 212 10.00 -9.13 -10.27
C MET A 212 10.43 -9.48 -8.83
N SER A 213 11.29 -10.49 -8.63
CA SER A 213 11.59 -11.05 -7.30
C SER A 213 13.05 -10.92 -6.88
N TYR A 214 13.89 -10.25 -7.67
CA TYR A 214 15.30 -10.06 -7.34
C TYR A 214 15.66 -8.59 -7.38
N PHE A 215 16.27 -8.11 -6.29
CA PHE A 215 16.81 -6.76 -6.20
C PHE A 215 18.31 -6.81 -5.90
N HIS A 216 19.09 -5.96 -6.57
CA HIS A 216 20.48 -5.75 -6.21
C HIS A 216 20.61 -4.65 -5.16
N ILE A 217 21.41 -4.89 -4.12
CA ILE A 217 21.72 -3.90 -3.08
C ILE A 217 22.64 -2.83 -3.66
N CYS A 218 22.22 -1.58 -3.60
CA CYS A 218 23.08 -0.43 -3.82
C CYS A 218 23.39 0.23 -2.48
N PHE A 219 24.67 0.21 -2.08
CA PHE A 219 25.15 0.97 -0.92
C PHE A 219 25.30 2.46 -1.27
N PRO A 220 25.10 3.38 -0.30
CA PRO A 220 24.88 4.82 -0.53
C PRO A 220 26.00 5.56 -1.24
N ALA A 221 27.24 5.06 -1.22
CA ALA A 221 28.31 5.60 -2.06
C ALA A 221 27.96 5.57 -3.58
N LYS A 222 27.06 4.66 -4.00
CA LYS A 222 26.53 4.57 -5.37
C LYS A 222 25.17 5.25 -5.56
N ILE A 223 24.44 5.63 -4.50
CA ILE A 223 23.12 6.29 -4.62
C ILE A 223 23.26 7.73 -5.15
N LEU A 224 24.34 8.42 -4.78
CA LEU A 224 24.75 9.68 -5.41
C LEU A 224 25.09 9.49 -6.90
N PHE A 225 25.64 8.34 -7.28
CA PHE A 225 25.88 8.01 -8.68
C PHE A 225 24.61 7.57 -9.41
N LEU A 226 23.63 6.93 -8.76
CA LEU A 226 22.38 6.52 -9.43
C LEU A 226 21.48 7.73 -9.71
N THR A 227 21.42 8.70 -8.81
CA THR A 227 20.75 9.99 -9.06
C THR A 227 21.46 10.78 -10.18
N LEU A 228 22.80 10.73 -10.27
CA LEU A 228 23.56 11.30 -11.40
C LEU A 228 23.44 10.48 -12.70
N TRP A 229 23.34 9.15 -12.64
CA TRP A 229 23.27 8.25 -13.79
C TRP A 229 21.88 8.24 -14.44
N ILE A 230 20.82 8.39 -13.64
CA ILE A 230 19.44 8.60 -14.12
C ILE A 230 19.30 9.96 -14.82
N VAL A 231 20.06 10.98 -14.41
CA VAL A 231 20.07 12.30 -15.06
C VAL A 231 20.96 12.35 -16.31
N ALA A 232 21.92 11.42 -16.47
CA ALA A 232 22.99 11.54 -17.48
C ALA A 232 22.86 10.67 -18.75
N LYS A 233 21.83 9.82 -18.91
CA LYS A 233 21.68 9.05 -20.17
C LYS A 233 20.60 9.62 -21.10
N PRO A 234 20.98 10.16 -22.27
CA PRO A 234 20.03 10.40 -23.35
C PRO A 234 19.58 9.06 -23.95
N VAL A 235 18.28 8.93 -24.16
CA VAL A 235 17.63 7.84 -24.89
C VAL A 235 18.30 7.71 -26.27
N ARG A 236 19.02 6.63 -26.52
CA ARG A 236 19.38 6.21 -27.88
C ARG A 236 18.35 5.20 -28.35
N LEU A 237 17.58 5.60 -29.36
CA LEU A 237 16.78 4.70 -30.19
C LEU A 237 17.71 3.66 -30.81
N ALA A 238 17.47 2.38 -30.53
CA ALA A 238 18.17 1.28 -31.18
C ALA A 238 17.66 1.16 -32.63
N GLN A 239 18.59 1.17 -33.58
CA GLN A 239 18.34 0.78 -34.97
C GLN A 239 18.12 -0.74 -35.04
N ILE A 240 17.13 -1.14 -35.82
CA ILE A 240 16.82 -2.53 -36.18
C ILE A 240 17.80 -2.96 -37.28
N PRO A 241 18.57 -4.06 -37.14
CA PRO A 241 19.25 -4.65 -38.27
C PRO A 241 18.29 -5.53 -39.08
N SER A 242 18.49 -5.48 -40.40
CA SER A 242 17.81 -6.32 -41.41
C SER A 242 18.42 -7.70 -41.50
#